data_AF-A0A928Z2B3-F1
#
_entry.id   AF-A0A928Z2B3-F1
#
_cell.length_a   1.000
_cell.length_b   1.000
_cell.length_c   1.000
_cell.angle_alpha   90.00
_cell.angle_beta   90.00
_cell.angle_gamma   90.00
#
_symmetry.space_group_name_H-M   'P 1'
#
loop_
_entity.id
_entity.type
_entity.pdbx_description
1 polymer ?
#
loop_
_entity_poly.entity_id
_entity_poly.type
_entity_poly.pdbx_seq_one_letter_code
_entity_poly.pdbx_strand_id
1 'polypeptide(L)'
;MKSLISAATFALLLSTVALAPKAIAAPANKTHDVIGSRRRALNLKSRYHHSMPEKSAQAKAQAKSQRARLLNSTGRLRSLRLAQQAAATAVKPQAATPGQIGFRSALRLNSFTTNSEVSGLPATYRVKLMLPANAGRSLQAVKIMQDVNVDTVRFDPSETQVSLSSGAKTPLASVGGVEQPGTATVVFNPPIAPGETVTVDLPVRANPSDGIYLFGVTAFPEGENTLGQFLGFGRLHLNDR
;
A
#
# COMPACT_ATOMS: atom_id res chain seq x y z
N MET A 1 -29.60 -44.95 18.03
CA MET A 1 -29.39 -44.29 19.34
C MET A 1 -28.54 -43.06 19.11
N LYS A 2 -29.05 -41.89 19.51
CA LYS A 2 -28.49 -40.55 19.28
C LYS A 2 -27.63 -40.15 20.48
N SER A 3 -26.47 -39.54 20.25
CA SER A 3 -25.69 -38.73 21.21
C SER A 3 -24.77 -37.84 20.36
N LEU A 4 -25.00 -36.53 20.17
CA LEU A 4 -25.04 -35.35 21.04
C LEU A 4 -23.66 -34.77 21.42
N ILE A 5 -23.41 -33.59 20.83
CA ILE A 5 -22.88 -32.33 21.40
C ILE A 5 -21.39 -32.23 21.74
N SER A 6 -20.70 -31.31 21.06
CA SER A 6 -20.03 -30.17 21.72
C SER A 6 -19.82 -29.02 20.73
N ALA A 7 -20.67 -27.99 20.84
CA ALA A 7 -20.50 -26.69 20.20
C ALA A 7 -20.01 -25.72 21.29
N ALA A 8 -18.82 -25.16 21.11
CA ALA A 8 -18.23 -24.24 22.06
C ALA A 8 -18.79 -22.83 21.86
N THR A 9 -19.54 -22.40 22.87
CA THR A 9 -20.04 -21.06 23.14
C THR A 9 -18.90 -20.08 23.41
N PHE A 10 -18.86 -18.92 22.75
CA PHE A 10 -18.11 -17.77 23.26
C PHE A 10 -18.99 -16.52 23.22
N ALA A 11 -19.29 -16.02 24.40
CA ALA A 11 -20.19 -14.91 24.65
C ALA A 11 -19.46 -13.55 24.68
N LEU A 12 -20.23 -12.53 24.31
CA LEU A 12 -20.00 -11.09 24.34
C LEU A 12 -19.20 -10.55 25.53
N LEU A 13 -18.43 -9.48 25.27
CA LEU A 13 -18.31 -8.33 26.16
C LEU A 13 -18.24 -7.05 25.31
N LEU A 14 -19.41 -6.39 25.13
CA LEU A 14 -19.46 -4.97 24.76
C LEU A 14 -19.24 -4.13 26.02
N SER A 15 -18.28 -3.21 25.98
CA SER A 15 -18.19 -2.11 26.94
C SER A 15 -18.35 -0.79 26.19
N THR A 16 -19.55 -0.23 26.31
CA THR A 16 -19.94 1.11 25.92
C THR A 16 -19.40 2.11 26.95
N VAL A 17 -18.61 3.10 26.51
CA VAL A 17 -18.36 4.32 27.29
C VAL A 17 -18.84 5.51 26.47
N ALA A 18 -19.99 6.05 26.89
CA ALA A 18 -20.52 7.31 26.42
C ALA A 18 -19.89 8.46 27.22
N LEU A 19 -19.28 9.43 26.53
CA LEU A 19 -18.91 10.72 27.11
C LEU A 19 -19.71 11.82 26.41
N ALA A 20 -20.62 12.43 27.16
CA ALA A 20 -21.41 13.59 26.74
C ALA A 20 -20.57 14.90 26.77
N PRO A 21 -20.95 15.94 26.00
CA PRO A 21 -20.15 17.15 25.84
C PRO A 21 -20.39 18.16 26.96
N LYS A 22 -19.31 18.79 27.44
CA LYS A 22 -19.36 19.91 28.39
C LYS A 22 -19.22 21.23 27.64
N ALA A 23 -20.32 21.94 27.50
CA ALA A 23 -20.35 23.34 27.10
C ALA A 23 -19.88 24.23 28.26
N ILE A 24 -19.01 25.22 27.99
CA ILE A 24 -18.75 26.33 28.91
C ILE A 24 -18.80 27.63 28.10
N ALA A 25 -19.56 28.57 28.66
CA ALA A 25 -20.02 29.82 28.11
C ALA A 25 -18.94 30.91 27.98
N ALA A 26 -19.20 31.82 27.06
CA ALA A 26 -18.59 33.14 26.96
C ALA A 26 -19.03 34.07 28.10
N PRO A 27 -18.23 35.10 28.40
CA PRO A 27 -18.78 36.37 28.86
C PRO A 27 -18.48 37.51 27.88
N ALA A 28 -19.55 38.24 27.56
CA ALA A 28 -19.53 39.58 26.99
C ALA A 28 -19.04 40.61 28.02
N ASN A 29 -18.34 41.67 27.60
CA ASN A 29 -18.45 42.96 28.28
C ASN A 29 -18.04 44.17 27.42
N LYS A 30 -19.02 45.06 27.24
CA LYS A 30 -19.01 46.53 27.26
C LYS A 30 -18.02 47.33 26.38
N THR A 31 -18.63 47.89 25.34
CA THR A 31 -18.67 49.32 25.00
C THR A 31 -18.14 50.30 26.05
N HIS A 32 -17.21 51.17 25.63
CA HIS A 32 -17.15 52.56 26.08
C HIS A 32 -16.89 53.47 24.88
N ASP A 33 -17.80 54.45 24.78
CA ASP A 33 -17.88 55.56 23.85
C ASP A 33 -17.02 56.73 24.37
N VAL A 34 -16.21 57.35 23.51
CA VAL A 34 -15.76 58.74 23.69
C VAL A 34 -15.69 59.42 22.32
N ILE A 35 -16.66 60.31 22.13
CA ILE A 35 -16.82 61.27 21.06
C ILE A 35 -15.83 62.44 21.20
N GLY A 36 -15.16 62.77 20.08
CA GLY A 36 -15.11 64.14 19.57
C GLY A 36 -13.88 65.01 19.88
N SER A 37 -13.27 65.56 18.80
CA SER A 37 -12.77 66.96 18.64
C SER A 37 -11.89 67.06 17.38
N ARG A 38 -12.45 67.32 16.19
CA ARG A 38 -12.51 68.63 15.50
C ARG A 38 -11.15 69.33 15.18
N ARG A 39 -10.89 69.33 13.87
CA ARG A 39 -10.57 70.48 12.98
C ARG A 39 -9.12 71.00 12.84
N ARG A 40 -8.67 70.88 11.58
CA ARG A 40 -8.04 71.88 10.68
C ARG A 40 -6.67 72.48 11.05
N ALA A 41 -5.67 72.17 10.21
CA ALA A 41 -4.81 73.16 9.53
C ALA A 41 -4.09 72.45 8.37
N LEU A 42 -4.48 72.77 7.14
CA LEU A 42 -3.68 73.52 6.17
C LEU A 42 -2.50 72.73 5.54
N ASN A 43 -2.78 72.25 4.32
CA ASN A 43 -2.06 72.65 3.10
C ASN A 43 -0.53 72.53 3.09
N LEU A 44 -0.02 71.36 2.68
CA LEU A 44 1.27 71.25 2.01
C LEU A 44 1.18 70.22 0.86
N LYS A 45 0.36 70.53 -0.16
CA LYS A 45 0.47 69.91 -1.49
C LYS A 45 1.30 70.83 -2.36
N SER A 46 2.62 70.65 -2.38
CA SER A 46 3.43 70.98 -3.55
C SER A 46 4.86 70.47 -3.39
N ARG A 47 5.38 69.87 -4.47
CA ARG A 47 6.79 69.53 -4.73
C ARG A 47 7.36 68.29 -4.05
N TYR A 48 7.04 67.12 -4.61
CA TYR A 48 8.01 66.06 -4.92
C TYR A 48 7.44 65.17 -6.03
N HIS A 49 7.15 65.75 -7.19
CA HIS A 49 7.11 65.00 -8.44
C HIS A 49 8.42 65.30 -9.15
N HIS A 50 9.40 64.40 -9.02
CA HIS A 50 10.38 64.00 -10.04
C HIS A 50 11.46 63.13 -9.39
N SER A 51 11.15 61.85 -9.15
CA SER A 51 12.01 60.69 -9.46
C SER A 51 11.47 59.42 -8.77
N MET A 52 11.50 58.30 -9.51
CA MET A 52 11.47 56.89 -9.03
C MET A 52 10.12 56.21 -8.72
N PRO A 53 9.40 55.66 -9.72
CA PRO A 53 8.55 54.48 -9.53
C PRO A 53 9.30 53.14 -9.72
N GLU A 54 10.40 53.09 -10.48
CA GLU A 54 11.06 51.82 -10.87
C GLU A 54 11.80 51.09 -9.74
N LYS A 55 12.45 51.81 -8.82
CA LYS A 55 13.23 51.17 -7.74
C LYS A 55 12.35 50.40 -6.74
N SER A 56 11.09 50.82 -6.57
CA SER A 56 10.16 50.18 -5.64
C SER A 56 9.58 48.86 -6.17
N ALA A 57 9.44 48.74 -7.50
CA ALA A 57 8.97 47.53 -8.16
C ALA A 57 10.09 46.46 -8.22
N GLN A 58 11.33 46.88 -8.50
CA GLN A 58 12.50 46.00 -8.53
C GLN A 58 12.81 45.41 -7.14
N ALA A 59 12.72 46.21 -6.07
CA ALA A 59 12.91 45.72 -4.70
C ALA A 59 11.86 44.67 -4.28
N LYS A 60 10.59 44.85 -4.68
CA LYS A 60 9.52 43.88 -4.39
C LYS A 60 9.67 42.59 -5.20
N ALA A 61 10.11 42.68 -6.46
CA ALA A 61 10.39 41.51 -7.29
C ALA A 61 11.57 40.69 -6.74
N GLN A 62 12.65 41.35 -6.30
CA GLN A 62 13.81 40.69 -5.69
C GLN A 62 13.45 39.99 -4.36
N ALA A 63 12.62 40.62 -3.52
CA ALA A 63 12.15 40.00 -2.27
C ALA A 63 11.28 38.75 -2.52
N LYS A 64 10.44 38.76 -3.57
CA LYS A 64 9.61 37.60 -3.96
C LYS A 64 10.45 36.45 -4.50
N SER A 65 11.46 36.74 -5.31
CA SER A 65 12.40 35.73 -5.84
C SER A 65 13.31 35.14 -4.75
N GLN A 66 13.71 35.92 -3.75
CA GLN A 66 14.50 35.40 -2.61
C GLN A 66 13.67 34.50 -1.69
N ARG A 67 12.39 34.85 -1.44
CA ARG A 67 11.46 33.97 -0.69
C ARG A 67 11.18 32.64 -1.42
N ALA A 68 11.06 32.67 -2.75
CA ALA A 68 10.87 31.46 -3.56
C ALA A 68 12.13 30.55 -3.56
N ARG A 69 13.33 31.14 -3.51
CA ARG A 69 14.59 30.39 -3.39
C ARG A 69 14.76 29.71 -2.03
N LEU A 70 14.35 30.38 -0.95
CA LEU A 70 14.39 29.82 0.42
C LEU A 70 13.39 28.66 0.63
N LEU A 71 12.26 28.64 -0.07
CA LEU A 71 11.29 27.55 0.00
C LEU A 71 11.76 26.30 -0.79
N ASN A 72 12.58 26.48 -1.84
CA ASN A 72 13.14 25.38 -2.62
C ASN A 72 14.35 24.69 -1.97
N SER A 73 15.06 25.35 -1.05
CA SER A 73 16.16 24.72 -0.30
C SER A 73 15.67 23.79 0.82
N THR A 74 14.50 24.06 1.40
CA THR A 74 13.96 23.28 2.52
C THR A 74 13.33 21.96 2.07
N GLY A 75 12.82 21.89 0.84
CA GLY A 75 12.28 20.66 0.24
C GLY A 75 13.37 19.65 -0.16
N ARG A 76 14.51 20.14 -0.69
CA ARG A 76 15.62 19.28 -1.15
C ARG A 76 16.38 18.57 -0.03
N LEU A 77 16.43 19.14 1.17
CA LEU A 77 17.11 18.50 2.31
C LEU A 77 16.26 17.43 2.99
N ARG A 78 14.92 17.48 2.85
CA ARG A 78 14.05 16.38 3.32
C ARG A 78 14.09 15.19 2.37
N SER A 79 14.09 15.40 1.05
CA SER A 79 14.11 14.30 0.08
C SER A 79 15.45 13.54 0.05
N LEU A 80 16.59 14.17 0.37
CA LEU A 80 17.87 13.45 0.45
C LEU A 80 17.95 12.51 1.66
N ARG A 81 17.32 12.87 2.80
CA ARG A 81 17.33 12.05 4.02
C ARG A 81 16.36 10.86 3.92
N LEU A 82 15.22 11.03 3.23
CA LEU A 82 14.30 9.94 2.90
C LEU A 82 14.90 8.97 1.86
N ALA A 83 15.65 9.46 0.87
CA ALA A 83 16.33 8.59 -0.09
C ALA A 83 17.50 7.81 0.53
N GLN A 84 18.23 8.38 1.49
CA GLN A 84 19.29 7.66 2.22
C GLN A 84 18.73 6.64 3.23
N GLN A 85 17.51 6.82 3.76
CA GLN A 85 16.86 5.82 4.61
C GLN A 85 16.16 4.71 3.83
N ALA A 86 15.74 4.95 2.58
CA ALA A 86 15.18 3.91 1.71
C ALA A 86 16.24 2.95 1.12
N ALA A 87 17.52 3.32 1.12
CA ALA A 87 18.61 2.48 0.62
C ALA A 87 19.05 1.36 1.59
N ALA A 88 18.45 1.26 2.77
CA ALA A 88 18.86 0.31 3.80
C ALA A 88 18.10 -1.04 3.80
N THR A 89 17.05 -1.21 3.00
CA THR A 89 16.41 -2.52 2.80
C THR A 89 16.91 -3.19 1.53
N ALA A 90 18.23 -3.37 1.43
CA ALA A 90 18.73 -4.49 0.65
C ALA A 90 18.25 -5.76 1.35
N VAL A 91 17.31 -6.49 0.74
CA VAL A 91 16.97 -7.85 1.17
C VAL A 91 18.22 -8.70 0.97
N LYS A 92 19.06 -8.78 2.01
CA LYS A 92 20.11 -9.79 2.09
C LYS A 92 19.39 -11.15 2.00
N PRO A 93 19.86 -12.11 1.18
CA PRO A 93 19.37 -13.47 1.27
C PRO A 93 19.54 -13.90 2.72
N GLN A 94 18.43 -14.15 3.41
CA GLN A 94 18.48 -14.59 4.79
C GLN A 94 19.10 -15.99 4.77
N ALA A 95 20.33 -16.10 5.28
CA ALA A 95 20.95 -17.41 5.48
C ALA A 95 19.99 -18.24 6.34
N ALA A 96 19.70 -19.46 5.89
CA ALA A 96 18.79 -20.35 6.61
C ALA A 96 19.31 -20.54 8.05
N THR A 97 18.49 -20.15 9.03
CA THR A 97 18.80 -20.43 10.43
C THR A 97 18.76 -21.95 10.64
N PRO A 98 19.67 -22.55 11.44
CA PRO A 98 19.59 -23.97 11.74
C PRO A 98 18.18 -24.34 12.24
N GLY A 99 17.54 -25.31 11.58
CA GLY A 99 16.18 -25.77 11.89
C GLY A 99 15.05 -25.20 11.01
N GLN A 100 15.32 -24.28 10.08
CA GLN A 100 14.31 -23.83 9.12
C GLN A 100 14.01 -24.88 8.04
N ILE A 101 12.73 -25.06 7.72
CA ILE A 101 12.27 -26.02 6.70
C ILE A 101 12.10 -25.29 5.36
N GLY A 102 12.88 -25.70 4.35
CA GLY A 102 12.83 -25.16 2.99
C GLY A 102 12.56 -26.21 1.93
N PHE A 103 12.33 -25.78 0.69
CA PHE A 103 12.34 -26.66 -0.48
C PHE A 103 13.77 -27.16 -0.76
N ARG A 104 13.90 -28.41 -1.21
CA ARG A 104 15.18 -28.99 -1.66
C ARG A 104 15.57 -28.58 -3.08
N SER A 105 14.58 -28.22 -3.89
CA SER A 105 14.74 -27.79 -5.27
C SER A 105 13.91 -26.53 -5.49
N ALA A 106 14.45 -25.59 -6.25
CA ALA A 106 13.85 -24.28 -6.44
C ALA A 106 12.56 -24.36 -7.26
N LEU A 107 11.46 -23.86 -6.70
CA LEU A 107 10.24 -23.57 -7.45
C LEU A 107 10.50 -22.46 -8.47
N ARG A 108 9.68 -22.41 -9.52
CA ARG A 108 9.76 -21.37 -10.56
C ARG A 108 8.45 -20.64 -10.72
N LEU A 109 8.51 -19.32 -10.88
CA LEU A 109 7.42 -18.52 -11.42
C LEU A 109 7.45 -18.65 -12.95
N ASN A 110 6.50 -19.39 -13.53
CA ASN A 110 6.44 -19.62 -14.97
C ASN A 110 5.80 -18.43 -15.69
N SER A 111 4.73 -17.86 -15.13
CA SER A 111 4.07 -16.69 -15.70
C SER A 111 3.27 -15.92 -14.66
N PHE A 112 3.10 -14.63 -14.92
CA PHE A 112 2.18 -13.75 -14.21
C PHE A 112 1.47 -12.88 -15.25
N THR A 113 0.17 -13.09 -15.44
CA THR A 113 -0.60 -12.47 -16.54
C THR A 113 -1.94 -11.96 -16.03
N THR A 114 -2.60 -11.11 -16.80
CA THR A 114 -3.98 -10.67 -16.54
C THR A 114 -4.88 -11.01 -17.74
N ASN A 115 -6.18 -11.20 -17.52
CA ASN A 115 -7.15 -11.31 -18.61
C ASN A 115 -7.62 -9.94 -19.15
N SER A 116 -7.32 -8.85 -18.44
CA SER A 116 -7.61 -7.48 -18.83
C SER A 116 -6.52 -6.55 -18.33
N GLU A 117 -5.97 -5.73 -19.23
CA GLU A 117 -4.94 -4.72 -18.94
C GLU A 117 -5.56 -3.32 -18.73
N VAL A 118 -6.88 -3.19 -18.94
CA VAL A 118 -7.56 -1.90 -18.90
C VAL A 118 -7.78 -1.47 -17.45
N SER A 119 -7.31 -0.26 -17.14
CA SER A 119 -7.41 0.38 -15.83
C SER A 119 -8.87 0.59 -15.43
N GLY A 120 -9.18 0.42 -14.15
CA GLY A 120 -10.53 0.59 -13.61
C GLY A 120 -11.51 -0.55 -13.94
N LEU A 121 -11.17 -1.47 -14.85
CA LEU A 121 -11.99 -2.66 -15.12
C LEU A 121 -11.65 -3.81 -14.16
N PRO A 122 -12.63 -4.65 -13.79
CA PRO A 122 -12.35 -5.92 -13.12
C PRO A 122 -11.43 -6.79 -13.95
N ALA A 123 -10.58 -7.56 -13.28
CA ALA A 123 -9.65 -8.48 -13.93
C ALA A 123 -9.37 -9.70 -13.04
N THR A 124 -8.69 -10.68 -13.62
CA THR A 124 -8.17 -11.84 -12.92
C THR A 124 -6.69 -11.97 -13.21
N TYR A 125 -5.88 -11.88 -12.17
CA TYR A 125 -4.44 -12.07 -12.26
C TYR A 125 -4.13 -13.55 -12.10
N ARG A 126 -3.45 -14.10 -13.11
CA ARG A 126 -3.10 -15.51 -13.19
C ARG A 126 -1.64 -15.71 -12.90
N VAL A 127 -1.34 -16.46 -11.84
CA VAL A 127 0.00 -16.83 -11.43
C VAL A 127 0.21 -18.31 -11.69
N LYS A 128 1.20 -18.66 -12.53
CA LYS A 128 1.59 -20.04 -12.77
C LYS A 128 2.93 -20.37 -12.15
N LEU A 129 2.96 -21.40 -11.33
CA LEU A 129 4.12 -21.85 -10.58
C LEU A 129 4.44 -23.30 -10.94
N MET A 130 5.72 -23.62 -11.11
CA MET A 130 6.17 -25.00 -11.25
C MET A 130 6.78 -25.47 -9.94
N LEU A 131 6.19 -26.51 -9.34
CA LEU A 131 6.74 -27.22 -8.20
C LEU A 131 7.47 -28.48 -8.70
N PRO A 132 8.81 -28.51 -8.71
CA PRO A 132 9.54 -29.64 -9.26
C PRO A 132 9.31 -30.92 -8.45
N ALA A 133 9.34 -32.09 -9.11
CA ALA A 133 9.11 -33.39 -8.46
C ALA A 133 10.11 -33.68 -7.32
N ASN A 134 11.32 -33.13 -7.41
CA ASN A 134 12.36 -33.23 -6.39
C ASN A 134 12.36 -32.07 -5.38
N ALA A 135 11.26 -31.31 -5.26
CA ALA A 135 11.13 -30.23 -4.27
C ALA A 135 11.28 -30.71 -2.82
N GLY A 136 11.03 -32.00 -2.56
CA GLY A 136 11.23 -32.65 -1.27
C GLY A 136 10.18 -32.31 -0.20
N ARG A 137 9.34 -31.29 -0.45
CA ARG A 137 8.21 -30.87 0.40
C ARG A 137 7.05 -30.40 -0.48
N SER A 138 5.84 -30.60 0.02
CA SER A 138 4.61 -30.04 -0.57
C SER A 138 4.57 -28.52 -0.44
N LEU A 139 3.88 -27.86 -1.36
CA LEU A 139 3.61 -26.43 -1.33
C LEU A 139 2.38 -26.14 -0.46
N GLN A 140 2.57 -25.39 0.62
CA GLN A 140 1.52 -25.06 1.59
C GLN A 140 0.85 -23.72 1.27
N ALA A 141 1.64 -22.73 0.86
CA ALA A 141 1.11 -21.39 0.60
C ALA A 141 1.92 -20.63 -0.45
N VAL A 142 1.25 -19.67 -1.09
CA VAL A 142 1.87 -18.67 -1.97
C VAL A 142 1.44 -17.29 -1.52
N LYS A 143 2.42 -16.41 -1.32
CA LYS A 143 2.20 -14.98 -1.08
C LYS A 143 2.54 -14.19 -2.34
N ILE A 144 1.59 -13.38 -2.79
CA ILE A 144 1.75 -12.38 -3.83
C ILE A 144 1.71 -11.02 -3.16
N MET A 145 2.73 -10.20 -3.41
CA MET A 145 2.87 -8.88 -2.80
C MET A 145 3.25 -7.87 -3.88
N GLN A 146 2.43 -6.84 -4.03
CA GLN A 146 2.70 -5.72 -4.91
C GLN A 146 3.89 -4.92 -4.38
N ASP A 147 4.81 -4.55 -5.27
CA ASP A 147 5.84 -3.56 -4.96
C ASP A 147 5.22 -2.15 -4.87
N VAL A 148 5.91 -1.25 -4.19
CA VAL A 148 5.39 0.11 -3.95
C VAL A 148 5.13 0.81 -5.28
N ASN A 149 3.92 1.37 -5.43
CA ASN A 149 3.50 2.11 -6.62
C ASN A 149 2.53 3.24 -6.25
N VAL A 150 2.12 4.04 -7.23
CA VAL A 150 1.16 5.15 -7.06
C VAL A 150 -0.20 4.67 -6.56
N ASP A 151 -0.64 3.51 -7.07
CA ASP A 151 -1.89 2.86 -6.71
C ASP A 151 -1.63 1.46 -6.16
N THR A 152 -2.56 0.99 -5.32
CA THR A 152 -2.48 -0.34 -4.71
C THR A 152 -3.67 -1.20 -5.10
N VAL A 153 -3.38 -2.39 -5.61
CA VAL A 153 -4.37 -3.38 -6.04
C VAL A 153 -5.18 -3.87 -4.84
N ARG A 154 -6.48 -4.06 -5.05
CA ARG A 154 -7.35 -4.75 -4.08
C ARG A 154 -7.77 -6.09 -4.67
N PHE A 155 -7.13 -7.15 -4.17
CA PHE A 155 -7.50 -8.53 -4.50
C PHE A 155 -8.86 -8.87 -3.91
N ASP A 156 -9.63 -9.69 -4.64
CA ASP A 156 -10.86 -10.29 -4.15
C ASP A 156 -10.61 -11.77 -3.81
N PRO A 157 -10.35 -12.10 -2.53
CA PRO A 157 -10.03 -13.47 -2.14
C PRO A 157 -11.23 -14.43 -2.28
N SER A 158 -12.46 -13.90 -2.28
CA SER A 158 -13.69 -14.72 -2.24
C SER A 158 -13.94 -15.51 -3.53
N GLU A 159 -13.38 -15.05 -4.64
CA GLU A 159 -13.53 -15.66 -5.98
C GLU A 159 -12.23 -16.34 -6.47
N THR A 160 -11.23 -16.47 -5.61
CA THR A 160 -9.93 -17.05 -6.00
C THR A 160 -10.07 -18.54 -6.30
N GLN A 161 -9.47 -18.96 -7.42
CA GLN A 161 -9.50 -20.36 -7.88
C GLN A 161 -8.10 -20.90 -8.09
N VAL A 162 -7.95 -22.21 -7.86
CA VAL A 162 -6.68 -22.91 -8.06
C VAL A 162 -6.91 -24.17 -8.87
N SER A 163 -6.05 -24.39 -9.86
CA SER A 163 -6.03 -25.58 -10.70
C SER A 163 -4.61 -26.13 -10.81
N LEU A 164 -4.52 -27.47 -10.91
CA LEU A 164 -3.27 -28.18 -11.06
C LEU A 164 -3.13 -28.73 -12.49
N SER A 165 -1.88 -29.00 -12.91
CA SER A 165 -1.61 -29.67 -14.19
C SER A 165 -2.25 -31.04 -14.32
N SER A 166 -2.44 -31.76 -13.20
CA SER A 166 -3.19 -33.01 -13.17
C SER A 166 -4.70 -32.87 -13.44
N GLY A 167 -5.21 -31.64 -13.55
CA GLY A 167 -6.64 -31.36 -13.73
C GLY A 167 -7.44 -31.40 -12.43
N ALA A 168 -6.81 -31.73 -11.31
CA ALA A 168 -7.44 -31.65 -9.99
C ALA A 168 -7.73 -30.19 -9.60
N LYS A 169 -8.93 -29.95 -9.07
CA LYS A 169 -9.24 -28.72 -8.34
C LYS A 169 -8.80 -28.89 -6.90
N THR A 170 -8.06 -27.93 -6.38
CA THR A 170 -7.57 -27.97 -5.00
C THR A 170 -8.43 -27.06 -4.12
N PRO A 171 -9.03 -27.59 -3.04
CA PRO A 171 -9.67 -26.73 -2.05
C PRO A 171 -8.64 -25.80 -1.40
N LEU A 172 -9.09 -24.60 -1.05
CA LEU A 172 -8.27 -23.61 -0.36
C LEU A 172 -8.60 -23.63 1.13
N ALA A 173 -7.58 -23.63 1.98
CA ALA A 173 -7.76 -23.44 3.41
C ALA A 173 -8.17 -21.98 3.68
N SER A 174 -7.50 -21.05 3.02
CA SER A 174 -7.80 -19.63 3.08
C SER A 174 -7.19 -18.90 1.88
N VAL A 175 -7.81 -17.78 1.54
CA VAL A 175 -7.22 -16.78 0.65
C VAL A 175 -7.35 -15.44 1.35
N GLY A 176 -6.22 -14.77 1.53
CA GLY A 176 -6.11 -13.58 2.37
C GLY A 176 -5.05 -13.75 3.46
N GLY A 177 -4.35 -12.66 3.76
CA GLY A 177 -3.48 -12.53 4.93
C GLY A 177 -4.06 -11.48 5.88
N VAL A 178 -3.23 -10.87 6.73
CA VAL A 178 -3.59 -9.58 7.36
C VAL A 178 -4.12 -8.69 6.23
N GLU A 179 -5.35 -8.16 6.35
CA GLU A 179 -5.99 -7.40 5.28
C GLU A 179 -5.11 -6.20 4.92
N GLN A 180 -4.31 -6.38 3.87
CA GLN A 180 -3.33 -5.44 3.41
C GLN A 180 -3.52 -5.32 1.90
N PRO A 181 -4.00 -4.16 1.42
CA PRO A 181 -4.01 -3.86 0.00
C PRO A 181 -2.66 -4.20 -0.64
N GLY A 182 -2.70 -4.74 -1.86
CA GLY A 182 -1.51 -5.16 -2.59
C GLY A 182 -0.94 -6.50 -2.13
N THR A 183 -1.50 -7.18 -1.11
CA THR A 183 -1.04 -8.50 -0.67
C THR A 183 -2.16 -9.54 -0.72
N ALA A 184 -1.85 -10.71 -1.27
CA ALA A 184 -2.69 -11.91 -1.18
C ALA A 184 -1.84 -13.09 -0.73
N THR A 185 -2.35 -13.88 0.22
CA THR A 185 -1.75 -15.16 0.61
C THR A 185 -2.77 -16.26 0.34
N VAL A 186 -2.41 -17.22 -0.51
CA VAL A 186 -3.22 -18.37 -0.87
C VAL A 186 -2.68 -19.58 -0.11
N VAL A 187 -3.50 -20.21 0.71
CA VAL A 187 -3.14 -21.39 1.51
C VAL A 187 -3.90 -22.60 0.97
N PHE A 188 -3.16 -23.64 0.60
CA PHE A 188 -3.72 -24.86 0.01
C PHE A 188 -4.09 -25.87 1.10
N ASN A 189 -5.25 -26.51 0.96
CA ASN A 189 -5.63 -27.62 1.82
C ASN A 189 -6.39 -28.69 1.03
N PRO A 190 -5.77 -29.83 0.72
CA PRO A 190 -4.44 -30.27 1.19
C PRO A 190 -3.29 -29.48 0.55
N PRO A 191 -2.08 -29.51 1.15
CA PRO A 191 -0.86 -29.00 0.51
C PRO A 191 -0.61 -29.66 -0.84
N ILE A 192 -0.06 -28.91 -1.80
CA ILE A 192 0.13 -29.40 -3.17
C ILE A 192 1.41 -30.24 -3.24
N ALA A 193 1.27 -31.48 -3.71
CA ALA A 193 2.38 -32.42 -3.83
C ALA A 193 3.42 -32.00 -4.89
N PRO A 194 4.70 -32.37 -4.73
CA PRO A 194 5.73 -32.15 -5.73
C PRO A 194 5.40 -32.70 -7.12
N GLY A 195 5.86 -32.02 -8.17
CA GLY A 195 5.69 -32.42 -9.57
C GLY A 195 4.55 -31.72 -10.30
N GLU A 196 3.79 -30.87 -9.61
CA GLU A 196 2.65 -30.14 -10.18
C GLU A 196 3.03 -28.76 -10.72
N THR A 197 2.30 -28.33 -11.75
CA THR A 197 2.16 -26.92 -12.11
C THR A 197 0.88 -26.37 -11.49
N VAL A 198 1.01 -25.33 -10.68
CA VAL A 198 -0.09 -24.69 -9.97
C VAL A 198 -0.47 -23.42 -10.71
N THR A 199 -1.74 -23.28 -11.04
CA THR A 199 -2.31 -22.03 -11.57
C THR A 199 -3.25 -21.43 -10.53
N VAL A 200 -2.93 -20.22 -10.08
CA VAL A 200 -3.74 -19.42 -9.16
C VAL A 200 -4.39 -18.30 -9.97
N ASP A 201 -5.71 -18.30 -10.02
CA ASP A 201 -6.50 -17.22 -10.61
C ASP A 201 -7.02 -16.34 -9.46
N LEU A 202 -6.50 -15.12 -9.40
CA LEU A 202 -6.68 -14.16 -8.31
C LEU A 202 -7.46 -12.93 -8.83
N PRO A 203 -8.77 -12.86 -8.58
CA PRO A 203 -9.59 -11.75 -9.03
C PRO A 203 -9.19 -10.43 -8.36
N VAL A 204 -9.35 -9.34 -9.10
CA VAL A 204 -9.24 -7.96 -8.61
C VAL A 204 -10.51 -7.22 -9.01
N ARG A 205 -11.05 -6.43 -8.07
CA ARG A 205 -12.31 -5.70 -8.31
C ARG A 205 -12.18 -4.66 -9.40
N ALA A 206 -11.02 -4.02 -9.46
CA ALA A 206 -10.65 -3.09 -10.49
C ALA A 206 -9.12 -3.08 -10.61
N ASN A 207 -8.63 -3.06 -11.84
CA ASN A 207 -7.26 -2.70 -12.12
C ASN A 207 -6.97 -1.29 -11.59
N PRO A 208 -5.78 -1.03 -11.02
CA PRO A 208 -5.35 0.31 -10.64
C PRO A 208 -5.12 1.19 -11.89
N SER A 209 -4.72 2.45 -11.69
CA SER A 209 -4.37 3.36 -12.80
C SER A 209 -3.32 2.78 -13.75
N ASP A 210 -3.20 3.40 -14.94
CA ASP A 210 -2.27 2.99 -15.97
C ASP A 210 -0.82 3.01 -15.47
N GLY A 211 -0.02 2.07 -15.97
CA GLY A 211 1.38 1.95 -15.59
C GLY A 211 1.87 0.51 -15.43
N ILE A 212 3.10 0.39 -14.92
CA ILE A 212 3.76 -0.89 -14.73
C ILE A 212 3.68 -1.28 -13.25
N TYR A 213 3.15 -2.47 -12.98
CA TYR A 213 3.01 -3.02 -11.64
C TYR A 213 3.86 -4.27 -11.49
N LEU A 214 4.61 -4.34 -10.40
CA LEU A 214 5.44 -5.48 -10.04
C LEU A 214 4.82 -6.22 -8.85
N PHE A 215 4.82 -7.55 -8.92
CA PHE A 215 4.27 -8.42 -7.88
C PHE A 215 5.31 -9.46 -7.50
N GLY A 216 5.90 -9.30 -6.32
CA GLY A 216 6.78 -10.31 -5.75
C GLY A 216 6.01 -11.56 -5.36
N VAL A 217 6.48 -12.73 -5.81
CA VAL A 217 5.85 -14.02 -5.50
C VAL A 217 6.77 -14.83 -4.59
N THR A 218 6.25 -15.28 -3.45
CA THR A 218 6.98 -16.12 -2.49
C THR A 218 6.19 -17.39 -2.20
N ALA A 219 6.83 -18.55 -2.28
CA ALA A 219 6.21 -19.84 -1.99
C ALA A 219 6.72 -20.41 -0.65
N PHE A 220 5.85 -21.08 0.10
CA PHE A 220 6.15 -21.62 1.42
C PHE A 220 5.90 -23.14 1.43
N PRO A 221 6.88 -23.95 1.88
CA PRO A 221 6.70 -25.39 2.02
C PRO A 221 5.76 -25.72 3.20
N GLU A 222 5.31 -26.96 3.23
CA GLU A 222 4.61 -27.53 4.39
C GLU A 222 5.54 -27.74 5.59
N GLY A 223 5.05 -27.35 6.77
CA GLY A 223 5.72 -27.51 8.07
C GLY A 223 5.65 -26.26 8.94
N GLU A 224 6.17 -26.37 10.16
CA GLU A 224 6.39 -25.24 11.05
C GLU A 224 7.75 -24.58 10.75
N ASN A 225 7.89 -23.28 11.05
CA ASN A 225 9.14 -22.53 10.88
C ASN A 225 9.75 -22.63 9.47
N THR A 226 8.90 -22.43 8.46
CA THR A 226 9.29 -22.59 7.06
C THR A 226 10.01 -21.37 6.50
N LEU A 227 10.99 -21.62 5.63
CA LEU A 227 11.68 -20.59 4.88
C LEU A 227 10.98 -20.41 3.52
N GLY A 228 10.38 -19.23 3.32
CA GLY A 228 9.77 -18.88 2.05
C GLY A 228 10.81 -18.72 0.93
N GLN A 229 10.52 -19.28 -0.24
CA GLN A 229 11.33 -19.10 -1.43
C GLN A 229 10.76 -17.98 -2.30
N PHE A 230 11.51 -16.90 -2.50
CA PHE A 230 11.16 -15.87 -3.47
C PHE A 230 11.36 -16.39 -4.90
N LEU A 231 10.31 -16.29 -5.72
CA LEU A 231 10.28 -16.86 -7.08
C LEU A 231 10.53 -15.80 -8.17
N GLY A 232 10.57 -14.52 -7.79
CA GLY A 232 10.74 -13.40 -8.69
C GLY A 232 9.52 -12.46 -8.71
N PHE A 233 9.55 -11.52 -9.65
CA PHE A 233 8.48 -10.56 -9.88
C PHE A 233 7.64 -10.97 -11.09
N GLY A 234 6.33 -11.00 -10.90
CA GLY A 234 5.38 -10.83 -11.98
C GLY A 234 5.30 -9.36 -12.39
N ARG A 235 5.11 -9.08 -13.67
CA ARG A 235 4.97 -7.72 -14.19
C ARG A 235 3.68 -7.63 -14.99
N LEU A 236 2.84 -6.65 -14.66
CA LEU A 236 1.68 -6.27 -15.47
C LEU A 236 1.89 -4.85 -16.00
N HIS A 237 1.51 -4.64 -17.26
CA HIS A 237 1.40 -3.31 -17.84
C HIS A 237 -0.08 -3.03 -18.02
N LEU A 238 -0.58 -2.00 -17.36
CA LEU A 238 -1.97 -1.60 -17.43
C LEU A 238 -2.08 -0.30 -18.23
N ASN A 239 -3.13 -0.21 -19.03
CA ASN A 239 -3.40 0.90 -19.94
C ASN A 239 -4.76 1.53 -19.65
N ASP A 240 -5.05 2.69 -20.24
CA ASP A 240 -6.32 3.40 -20.06
C ASP A 240 -7.40 2.93 -21.04
N ARG A 241 -7.09 2.04 -22.00
CA ARG A 241 -7.94 1.66 -23.13
C ARG A 241 -7.67 0.25 -23.65
#